data_AF-A0A6N8LXD7-F1
#
_entry.id   AF-A0A6N8LXD7-F1
#
_cell.length_a   1.000
_cell.length_b   1.000
_cell.length_c   1.000
_cell.angle_alpha   90.00
_cell.angle_beta   90.00
_cell.angle_gamma   90.00
#
_symmetry.space_group_name_H-M   'P 1'
#
loop_
_entity.id
_entity.type
_entity.pdbx_description
1 polymer ?
#
loop_
_entity_poly.entity_id
_entity_poly.type
_entity_poly.pdbx_seq_one_letter_code
_entity_poly.pdbx_strand_id
1 'polypeptide(L)'
;MTPAMRQQPDEALATAFETLLSDEDKDENDIQAFLEEHTEFLDTSAWLLNHRLHMNCIIAKFPIGVRTADFAYLTKSSDRWILVLVEIERADKPLFTTSSKHVGYSSAFNEAVAQTAVWQDYWVQHQAELRERLRPILVPPGMASNRIDLRRVLIIGRSGTKDFNQAQRDRIAGLEEDNKIKILTYDSLLRSYRAGRASKKCLLSTRSTGYAIKRLDALPILLFSYVLPEHLTVPAPIEAELVSEGYQMDAWRNNHLLRFNEKWATKPTEDEAGDVHPAILRMLEAVDEKAPSKPAK
;
A
#
# COMPACT_ATOMS: atom_id res chain seq x y z
N MET A 1 19.87 15.28 -6.59
CA MET A 1 19.20 14.19 -5.86
C MET A 1 19.86 14.08 -4.49
N THR A 2 19.27 14.70 -3.48
CA THR A 2 19.65 14.47 -2.09
C THR A 2 19.27 13.03 -1.77
N PRO A 3 20.13 12.20 -1.16
CA PRO A 3 19.71 10.91 -0.66
C PRO A 3 18.57 11.19 0.33
N ALA A 4 17.41 10.57 0.15
CA ALA A 4 16.40 10.57 1.20
C ALA A 4 17.12 10.08 2.46
N MET A 5 17.19 10.93 3.50
CA MET A 5 17.72 10.52 4.80
C MET A 5 16.94 9.26 5.19
N ARG A 6 17.63 8.12 5.22
CA ARG A 6 17.01 6.88 5.72
C ARG A 6 16.58 7.20 7.15
N GLN A 7 15.28 7.12 7.44
CA GLN A 7 14.82 7.15 8.82
C GLN A 7 15.57 6.03 9.55
N GLN A 8 16.22 6.37 10.66
CA GLN A 8 16.77 5.34 11.52
C GLN A 8 15.62 4.48 12.02
N PRO A 9 15.73 3.15 11.92
CA PRO A 9 14.71 2.26 12.45
C PRO A 9 14.57 2.48 13.95
N ASP A 10 13.32 2.47 14.45
CA ASP A 10 13.04 2.44 15.87
C ASP A 10 13.20 0.98 16.35
N GLU A 11 14.31 0.69 17.02
CA GLU A 11 14.57 -0.66 17.53
C GLU A 11 13.56 -1.09 18.60
N ALA A 12 12.98 -0.16 19.36
CA ALA A 12 11.94 -0.52 20.33
C ALA A 12 10.70 -1.05 19.60
N LEU A 13 10.35 -0.42 18.47
CA LEU A 13 9.25 -0.87 17.64
C LEU A 13 9.55 -2.20 16.92
N ALA A 14 10.78 -2.40 16.44
CA ALA A 14 11.21 -3.68 15.88
C ALA A 14 11.13 -4.81 16.90
N THR A 15 11.57 -4.58 18.15
CA THR A 15 11.48 -5.54 19.24
C THR A 15 10.02 -5.81 19.66
N ALA A 16 9.15 -4.80 19.65
CA ALA A 16 7.72 -5.00 19.88
C ALA A 16 7.12 -5.95 18.83
N PHE A 17 7.47 -5.78 17.56
CA PHE A 17 7.03 -6.68 16.51
C PHE A 17 7.60 -8.09 16.67
N GLU A 18 8.88 -8.24 16.98
CA GLU A 18 9.49 -9.55 17.25
C GLU A 18 8.84 -10.28 18.41
N THR A 19 8.46 -9.54 19.46
CA THR A 19 7.78 -10.07 20.63
C THR A 19 6.39 -10.58 20.25
N LEU A 20 5.62 -9.77 19.51
CA LEU A 20 4.33 -10.18 18.96
C LEU A 20 4.44 -11.48 18.13
N LEU A 21 5.45 -11.57 17.26
CA LEU A 21 5.67 -12.73 16.38
C LEU A 21 6.19 -13.99 17.10
N SER A 22 6.57 -13.86 18.38
CA SER A 22 7.08 -14.98 19.19
C SER A 22 6.08 -15.44 20.25
N ASP A 23 4.95 -14.75 20.38
CA ASP A 23 3.91 -15.04 21.34
C ASP A 23 2.91 -16.03 20.73
N GLU A 24 2.82 -17.24 21.29
CA GLU A 24 1.98 -18.33 20.78
C GLU A 24 0.48 -18.04 20.98
N ASP A 25 0.13 -17.17 21.93
CA ASP A 25 -1.25 -16.75 22.20
C ASP A 25 -1.75 -15.70 21.19
N LYS A 26 -0.86 -15.20 20.33
CA LYS A 26 -1.18 -14.22 19.29
C LYS A 26 -1.59 -14.89 18.00
N ASP A 27 -2.57 -14.26 17.34
CA ASP A 27 -3.12 -14.76 16.08
C ASP A 27 -2.85 -13.78 14.91
N GLU A 28 -3.40 -14.12 13.75
CA GLU A 28 -3.29 -13.31 12.55
C GLU A 28 -3.94 -11.93 12.69
N ASN A 29 -4.98 -11.78 13.51
CA ASN A 29 -5.63 -10.49 13.75
C ASN A 29 -4.76 -9.58 14.60
N ASP A 30 -4.02 -10.12 15.58
CA ASP A 30 -3.04 -9.32 16.33
C ASP A 30 -1.94 -8.79 15.39
N ILE A 31 -1.46 -9.63 14.47
CA ILE A 31 -0.46 -9.23 13.46
C ILE A 31 -1.05 -8.18 12.50
N GLN A 32 -2.29 -8.37 12.03
CA GLN A 32 -3.00 -7.39 11.22
C GLN A 32 -3.05 -6.03 11.93
N ALA A 33 -3.47 -6.01 13.19
CA ALA A 33 -3.60 -4.79 13.96
C ALA A 33 -2.26 -4.05 14.08
N PHE A 34 -1.18 -4.78 14.35
CA PHE A 34 0.16 -4.21 14.40
C PHE A 34 0.58 -3.61 13.05
N LEU A 35 0.38 -4.34 11.94
CA LEU A 35 0.75 -3.86 10.61
C LEU A 35 -0.11 -2.69 10.11
N GLU A 36 -1.36 -2.61 10.55
CA GLU A 36 -2.21 -1.44 10.31
C GLU A 36 -1.78 -0.22 11.12
N GLU A 37 -1.27 -0.40 12.33
CA GLU A 37 -0.76 0.68 13.19
C GLU A 37 0.65 1.16 12.78
N HIS A 38 1.44 0.25 12.21
CA HIS A 38 2.82 0.47 11.82
C HIS A 38 3.03 0.08 10.35
N THR A 39 2.40 0.87 9.47
CA THR A 39 2.36 0.61 8.02
C THR A 39 3.74 0.57 7.35
N GLU A 40 4.78 1.06 8.04
CA GLU A 40 6.16 1.00 7.59
C GLU A 40 6.79 -0.40 7.60
N PHE A 41 6.21 -1.37 8.33
CA PHE A 41 6.58 -2.78 8.25
C PHE A 41 6.05 -3.48 6.99
N LEU A 42 4.96 -2.97 6.40
CA LEU A 42 4.40 -3.55 5.19
C LEU A 42 5.29 -3.23 3.99
N ASP A 43 6.01 -4.24 3.50
CA ASP A 43 6.88 -4.10 2.33
C ASP A 43 6.04 -4.11 1.03
N THR A 44 5.90 -2.93 0.41
CA THR A 44 5.19 -2.78 -0.86
C THR A 44 6.12 -2.85 -2.08
N SER A 45 7.42 -3.10 -1.89
CA SER A 45 8.44 -3.00 -2.95
C SER A 45 8.39 -4.14 -3.97
N ALA A 46 7.80 -5.28 -3.62
CA ALA A 46 7.82 -6.52 -4.40
C ALA A 46 7.38 -6.37 -5.87
N TRP A 47 6.43 -5.47 -6.14
CA TRP A 47 5.78 -5.34 -7.44
C TRP A 47 5.76 -3.90 -7.97
N LEU A 48 6.54 -2.98 -7.39
CA LEU A 48 6.47 -1.57 -7.76
C LEU A 48 6.86 -1.35 -9.23
N LEU A 49 6.04 -0.55 -9.89
CA LEU A 49 6.33 0.04 -11.19
C LEU A 49 7.04 1.39 -11.00
N ASN A 50 7.40 2.04 -12.11
CA ASN A 50 8.20 3.27 -12.10
C ASN A 50 7.51 4.47 -11.41
N HIS A 51 6.18 4.49 -11.29
CA HIS A 51 5.46 5.51 -10.51
C HIS A 51 5.33 5.15 -9.01
N ARG A 52 5.95 4.06 -8.56
CA ARG A 52 5.97 3.59 -7.16
C ARG A 52 4.57 3.34 -6.61
N LEU A 53 4.45 3.32 -5.27
CA LEU A 53 3.20 3.12 -4.56
C LEU A 53 2.21 4.25 -4.91
N HIS A 54 1.08 3.89 -5.49
CA HIS A 54 0.08 4.85 -5.93
C HIS A 54 -0.48 5.63 -4.73
N MET A 55 -0.41 6.96 -4.83
CA MET A 55 -0.83 7.91 -3.79
C MET A 55 -0.16 7.76 -2.42
N ASN A 56 0.91 6.97 -2.29
CA ASN A 56 1.44 6.56 -0.99
C ASN A 56 0.38 5.89 -0.09
N CYS A 57 -0.58 5.18 -0.69
CA CYS A 57 -1.70 4.57 0.00
C CYS A 57 -1.67 3.04 -0.06
N ILE A 58 -2.12 2.40 1.02
CA ILE A 58 -2.48 0.98 1.08
C ILE A 58 -3.92 0.85 1.56
N ILE A 59 -4.59 -0.25 1.25
CA ILE A 59 -6.01 -0.48 1.56
C ILE A 59 -6.10 -1.68 2.49
N ALA A 60 -6.59 -1.49 3.71
CA ALA A 60 -6.89 -2.57 4.64
C ALA A 60 -8.12 -3.36 4.20
N LYS A 61 -8.08 -4.68 4.41
CA LYS A 61 -9.20 -5.62 4.27
C LYS A 61 -9.94 -5.40 2.95
N PHE A 62 -9.21 -5.58 1.84
CA PHE A 62 -9.72 -5.36 0.50
C PHE A 62 -10.60 -6.54 0.05
N PRO A 63 -11.91 -6.32 -0.18
CA PRO A 63 -12.82 -7.37 -0.62
C PRO A 63 -12.55 -7.79 -2.08
N ILE A 64 -12.49 -9.10 -2.30
CA ILE A 64 -12.38 -9.73 -3.62
C ILE A 64 -13.28 -10.96 -3.68
N GLY A 65 -14.48 -10.77 -4.25
CA GLY A 65 -15.55 -11.76 -4.21
C GLY A 65 -16.03 -12.02 -2.78
N VAL A 66 -16.10 -13.30 -2.41
CA VAL A 66 -16.47 -13.72 -1.04
C VAL A 66 -15.28 -13.71 -0.07
N ARG A 67 -14.08 -13.38 -0.56
CA ARG A 67 -12.85 -13.32 0.23
C ARG A 67 -12.45 -11.87 0.45
N THR A 68 -11.55 -11.68 1.41
CA THR A 68 -10.98 -10.38 1.73
C THR A 68 -9.47 -10.57 1.84
N ALA A 69 -8.70 -9.83 1.05
CA ALA A 69 -7.25 -9.76 1.23
C ALA A 69 -6.95 -8.83 2.40
N ASP A 70 -5.93 -9.14 3.19
CA ASP A 70 -5.56 -8.37 4.37
C ASP A 70 -5.15 -6.94 4.04
N PHE A 71 -4.37 -6.80 2.96
CA PHE A 71 -4.08 -5.51 2.36
C PHE A 71 -4.19 -5.57 0.84
N ALA A 72 -4.41 -4.41 0.23
CA ALA A 72 -4.21 -4.20 -1.19
C ALA A 72 -3.48 -2.90 -1.45
N TYR A 73 -2.78 -2.81 -2.57
CA TYR A 73 -2.23 -1.56 -3.04
C TYR A 73 -2.14 -1.51 -4.55
N LEU A 74 -2.07 -0.29 -5.07
CA LEU A 74 -1.90 -0.03 -6.48
C LEU A 74 -0.50 0.51 -6.75
N THR A 75 0.02 0.13 -7.90
CA THR A 75 1.20 0.75 -8.52
C THR A 75 0.95 0.86 -10.01
N LYS A 76 1.58 1.81 -10.68
CA LYS A 76 1.32 2.06 -12.10
C LYS A 76 2.57 2.46 -12.89
N SER A 77 2.49 2.27 -14.19
CA SER A 77 3.32 2.91 -15.21
C SER A 77 2.41 3.78 -16.08
N SER A 78 2.93 4.32 -17.18
CA SER A 78 2.11 5.14 -18.08
C SER A 78 1.05 4.33 -18.85
N ASP A 79 1.22 3.02 -18.96
CA ASP A 79 0.46 2.12 -19.83
C ASP A 79 -0.30 1.00 -19.08
N ARG A 80 -0.02 0.77 -17.79
CA ARG A 80 -0.69 -0.27 -16.99
C ARG A 80 -0.73 0.05 -15.50
N TRP A 81 -1.62 -0.65 -14.81
CA TRP A 81 -1.74 -0.77 -13.38
C TRP A 81 -1.38 -2.17 -12.92
N ILE A 82 -0.91 -2.28 -11.69
CA ILE A 82 -0.88 -3.53 -10.94
C ILE A 82 -1.70 -3.33 -9.67
N LEU A 83 -2.72 -4.17 -9.50
CA LEU A 83 -3.35 -4.42 -8.20
C LEU A 83 -2.55 -5.51 -7.51
N VAL A 84 -1.98 -5.18 -6.35
CA VAL A 84 -1.31 -6.16 -5.49
C VAL A 84 -2.23 -6.46 -4.32
N LEU A 85 -2.52 -7.74 -4.10
CA LEU A 85 -3.21 -8.24 -2.92
C LEU A 85 -2.20 -8.91 -1.99
N VAL A 86 -2.32 -8.63 -0.70
CA VAL A 86 -1.44 -9.15 0.34
C VAL A 86 -2.28 -10.02 1.27
N GLU A 87 -1.83 -11.24 1.49
CA GLU A 87 -2.30 -12.12 2.57
C GLU A 87 -1.24 -12.16 3.66
N ILE A 88 -1.67 -12.12 4.91
CA ILE A 88 -0.85 -12.43 6.07
C ILE A 88 -1.28 -13.77 6.67
N GLU A 89 -0.31 -14.50 7.19
CA GLU A 89 -0.50 -15.82 7.78
C GLU A 89 0.29 -15.93 9.06
N ARG A 90 -0.06 -16.85 9.97
CA ARG A 90 0.63 -16.94 11.27
C ARG A 90 2.15 -17.10 11.14
N ALA A 91 2.88 -16.50 12.09
CA ALA A 91 4.34 -16.52 12.14
C ALA A 91 4.94 -17.90 12.43
N ASP A 92 4.18 -18.78 13.05
CA ASP A 92 4.58 -20.16 13.39
C ASP A 92 4.37 -21.15 12.23
N LYS A 93 3.69 -20.77 11.14
CA LYS A 93 3.44 -21.67 10.01
C LYS A 93 4.77 -22.02 9.30
N PRO A 94 5.15 -23.31 9.23
CA PRO A 94 6.37 -23.71 8.54
C PRO A 94 6.19 -23.64 7.03
N LEU A 95 7.20 -23.19 6.28
CA LEU A 95 7.13 -23.18 4.81
C LEU A 95 7.50 -24.53 4.18
N PHE A 96 8.42 -25.26 4.81
CA PHE A 96 8.95 -26.53 4.30
C PHE A 96 8.72 -27.67 5.28
N THR A 97 8.70 -28.90 4.75
CA THR A 97 8.73 -30.11 5.57
C THR A 97 10.11 -30.31 6.20
N THR A 98 10.16 -31.05 7.31
CA THR A 98 11.40 -31.39 8.03
C THR A 98 12.18 -32.56 7.41
N SER A 99 11.83 -32.98 6.18
CA SER A 99 12.43 -34.13 5.51
C SER A 99 13.87 -33.85 5.05
N SER A 100 14.80 -34.74 5.40
CA SER A 100 16.20 -34.68 4.93
C SER A 100 16.39 -35.19 3.50
N LYS A 101 15.38 -35.85 2.91
CA LYS A 101 15.48 -36.51 1.59
C LYS A 101 14.97 -35.66 0.44
N HIS A 102 14.06 -34.74 0.70
CA HIS A 102 13.43 -33.89 -0.31
C HIS A 102 13.00 -32.56 0.28
N VAL A 103 13.21 -31.48 -0.47
CA VAL A 103 12.71 -30.15 -0.11
C VAL A 103 11.25 -30.06 -0.56
N GLY A 104 10.33 -30.44 0.34
CA GLY A 104 8.89 -30.34 0.14
C GLY A 104 8.29 -29.13 0.85
N TYR A 105 7.23 -28.57 0.30
CA TYR A 105 6.43 -27.57 1.00
C TYR A 105 5.57 -28.22 2.09
N SER A 106 5.37 -27.51 3.20
CA SER A 106 4.41 -27.95 4.22
C SER A 106 2.97 -27.90 3.70
N SER A 107 2.06 -28.62 4.35
CA SER A 107 0.63 -28.52 4.05
C SER A 107 0.11 -27.10 4.28
N ALA A 108 0.46 -26.50 5.42
CA ALA A 108 0.06 -25.14 5.79
C ALA A 108 0.49 -24.09 4.75
N PHE A 109 1.70 -24.22 4.18
CA PHE A 109 2.17 -23.32 3.13
C PHE A 109 1.41 -23.52 1.82
N ASN A 110 1.17 -24.77 1.41
CA ASN A 110 0.38 -25.04 0.20
C ASN A 110 -1.06 -24.52 0.33
N GLU A 111 -1.68 -24.65 1.50
CA GLU A 111 -3.01 -24.10 1.80
C GLU A 111 -3.03 -22.58 1.67
N ALA A 112 -2.07 -21.88 2.28
CA ALA A 112 -1.94 -20.43 2.17
C ALA A 112 -1.74 -19.96 0.72
N VAL A 113 -0.88 -20.65 -0.05
CA VAL A 113 -0.67 -20.35 -1.48
C VAL A 113 -1.97 -20.55 -2.27
N ALA A 114 -2.69 -21.65 -2.01
CA ALA A 114 -3.98 -21.95 -2.65
C ALA A 114 -5.06 -20.90 -2.32
N GLN A 115 -5.11 -20.42 -1.07
CA GLN A 115 -6.03 -19.35 -0.65
C GLN A 115 -5.85 -18.09 -1.50
N THR A 116 -4.61 -17.66 -1.73
CA THR A 116 -4.35 -16.50 -2.59
C THR A 116 -4.64 -16.77 -4.08
N ALA A 117 -4.65 -18.04 -4.52
CA ALA A 117 -4.92 -18.39 -5.93
C ALA A 117 -6.39 -18.16 -6.31
N VAL A 118 -7.30 -18.32 -5.34
CA VAL A 118 -8.74 -18.05 -5.53
C VAL A 118 -9.00 -16.61 -6.00
N TRP A 119 -8.13 -15.67 -5.63
CA TRP A 119 -8.22 -14.28 -6.08
C TRP A 119 -7.94 -14.12 -7.58
N GLN A 120 -7.01 -14.91 -8.11
CA GLN A 120 -6.69 -14.90 -9.53
C GLN A 120 -7.87 -15.42 -10.35
N ASP A 121 -8.50 -16.50 -9.88
CA ASP A 121 -9.69 -17.07 -10.52
C ASP A 121 -10.84 -16.07 -10.54
N TYR A 122 -11.09 -15.43 -9.39
CA TYR A 122 -12.12 -14.39 -9.28
C TYR A 122 -11.79 -13.17 -10.15
N TRP A 123 -10.54 -12.72 -10.19
CA TRP A 123 -10.10 -11.60 -11.02
C TRP A 123 -10.37 -11.83 -12.51
N VAL A 124 -10.08 -13.04 -13.01
CA VAL A 124 -10.31 -13.40 -14.41
C VAL A 124 -11.79 -13.35 -14.77
N GLN A 125 -12.66 -13.73 -13.84
CA GLN A 125 -14.12 -13.80 -14.06
C GLN A 125 -14.82 -12.45 -13.84
N HIS A 126 -14.29 -11.59 -12.96
CA HIS A 126 -14.97 -10.40 -12.45
C HIS A 126 -14.17 -9.09 -12.60
N GLN A 127 -13.31 -9.01 -13.62
CA GLN A 127 -12.42 -7.85 -13.82
C GLN A 127 -13.17 -6.51 -13.88
N ALA A 128 -14.36 -6.47 -14.51
CA ALA A 128 -15.14 -5.24 -14.62
C ALA A 128 -15.63 -4.74 -13.25
N GLU A 129 -16.13 -5.64 -12.39
CA GLU A 129 -16.58 -5.30 -11.04
C GLU A 129 -15.44 -4.75 -10.19
N LEU A 130 -14.28 -5.42 -10.21
CA LEU A 130 -13.11 -4.97 -9.46
C LEU A 130 -12.56 -3.65 -10.00
N ARG A 131 -12.60 -3.44 -11.32
CA ARG A 131 -12.24 -2.14 -11.91
C ARG A 131 -13.18 -1.04 -11.41
N GLU A 132 -14.49 -1.25 -11.38
CA GLU A 132 -15.43 -0.24 -10.87
C GLU A 132 -15.17 0.08 -9.40
N ARG A 133 -14.85 -0.92 -8.59
CA ARG A 133 -14.46 -0.72 -7.18
C ARG A 133 -13.20 0.12 -7.03
N LEU A 134 -12.20 -0.08 -7.90
CA LEU A 134 -10.95 0.68 -7.90
C LEU A 134 -11.08 2.04 -8.57
N ARG A 135 -12.10 2.24 -9.43
CA ARG A 135 -12.28 3.43 -10.28
C ARG A 135 -12.06 4.76 -9.56
N PRO A 136 -12.53 4.95 -8.31
CA PRO A 136 -12.34 6.22 -7.63
C PRO A 136 -10.89 6.63 -7.40
N ILE A 137 -9.96 5.66 -7.38
CA ILE A 137 -8.53 5.89 -7.19
C ILE A 137 -7.69 5.55 -8.42
N LEU A 138 -8.30 5.12 -9.54
CA LEU A 138 -7.60 4.89 -10.81
C LEU A 138 -7.30 6.22 -11.54
N VAL A 139 -6.33 6.96 -11.02
CA VAL A 139 -5.99 8.30 -11.50
C VAL A 139 -4.50 8.41 -11.88
N PRO A 140 -4.11 9.34 -12.77
CA PRO A 140 -4.93 10.36 -13.42
C PRO A 140 -5.95 9.75 -14.41
N PRO A 141 -7.05 10.46 -14.76
CA PRO A 141 -8.12 9.94 -15.62
C PRO A 141 -7.64 9.34 -16.95
N GLY A 142 -6.58 9.91 -17.54
CA GLY A 142 -5.99 9.39 -18.78
C GLY A 142 -5.36 8.00 -18.67
N MET A 143 -5.11 7.51 -17.45
CA MET A 143 -4.60 6.16 -17.18
C MET A 143 -5.69 5.23 -16.63
N ALA A 144 -6.91 5.71 -16.38
CA ALA A 144 -7.95 4.94 -15.70
C ALA A 144 -8.40 3.70 -16.51
N SER A 145 -8.33 3.78 -17.84
CA SER A 145 -8.68 2.69 -18.76
C SER A 145 -7.55 1.69 -19.00
N ASN A 146 -6.34 1.97 -18.50
CA ASN A 146 -5.20 1.09 -18.69
C ASN A 146 -5.48 -0.33 -18.16
N ARG A 147 -4.76 -1.31 -18.71
CA ARG A 147 -4.83 -2.69 -18.23
C ARG A 147 -4.44 -2.73 -16.75
N ILE A 148 -5.19 -3.51 -15.97
CA ILE A 148 -4.85 -3.82 -14.57
C ILE A 148 -4.37 -5.28 -14.56
N ASP A 149 -3.17 -5.52 -14.06
CA ASP A 149 -2.66 -6.86 -13.78
C ASP A 149 -2.86 -7.17 -12.28
N LEU A 150 -3.18 -8.42 -11.94
CA LEU A 150 -3.20 -8.88 -10.56
C LEU A 150 -1.84 -9.46 -10.16
N ARG A 151 -1.35 -9.08 -8.98
CA ARG A 151 -0.18 -9.68 -8.32
C ARG A 151 -0.50 -9.97 -6.86
N ARG A 152 0.28 -10.87 -6.26
CA ARG A 152 0.04 -11.35 -4.90
C ARG A 152 1.30 -11.25 -4.06
N VAL A 153 1.12 -11.00 -2.78
CA VAL A 153 2.14 -11.14 -1.74
C VAL A 153 1.55 -12.04 -0.66
N LEU A 154 2.30 -13.04 -0.24
CA LEU A 154 1.97 -13.87 0.92
C LEU A 154 3.05 -13.65 1.97
N ILE A 155 2.65 -13.13 3.13
CA ILE A 155 3.51 -12.93 4.29
C ILE A 155 3.23 -14.07 5.26
N ILE A 156 4.17 -15.00 5.38
CA ILE A 156 3.94 -16.23 6.13
C ILE A 156 5.20 -16.68 6.85
N GLY A 157 5.01 -17.15 8.09
CA GLY A 157 6.04 -17.86 8.81
C GLY A 157 7.28 -17.02 9.15
N ARG A 158 8.21 -17.67 9.83
CA ARG A 158 9.55 -17.13 10.13
C ARG A 158 10.62 -17.97 9.45
N SER A 159 11.74 -17.34 9.14
CA SER A 159 12.94 -17.94 8.57
C SER A 159 13.92 -18.47 9.64
N GLY A 160 13.43 -18.77 10.85
CA GLY A 160 14.20 -18.96 12.08
C GLY A 160 15.54 -19.69 11.94
N THR A 161 16.60 -19.09 12.52
CA THR A 161 18.01 -19.53 12.73
C THR A 161 18.81 -20.10 11.56
N LYS A 162 18.19 -20.44 10.43
CA LYS A 162 18.85 -20.88 9.21
C LYS A 162 18.12 -20.22 8.06
N ASP A 163 18.72 -19.16 7.49
CA ASP A 163 18.26 -18.67 6.19
C ASP A 163 18.04 -19.89 5.28
N PHE A 164 16.96 -19.88 4.50
CA PHE A 164 16.62 -20.98 3.60
C PHE A 164 17.87 -21.45 2.85
N ASN A 165 18.08 -22.77 2.78
CA ASN A 165 19.17 -23.29 1.97
C ASN A 165 18.92 -22.98 0.48
N GLN A 166 19.94 -23.12 -0.38
CA GLN A 166 19.80 -22.74 -1.79
C GLN A 166 18.64 -23.47 -2.48
N ALA A 167 18.46 -24.77 -2.24
CA ALA A 167 17.37 -25.55 -2.83
C ALA A 167 15.98 -25.06 -2.39
N GLN A 168 15.83 -24.64 -1.13
CA GLN A 168 14.60 -24.00 -0.63
C GLN A 168 14.36 -22.64 -1.31
N ARG A 169 15.42 -21.82 -1.46
CA ARG A 169 15.34 -20.53 -2.15
C ARG A 169 14.94 -20.69 -3.62
N ASP A 170 15.57 -21.63 -4.32
CA ASP A 170 15.29 -21.92 -5.73
C ASP A 170 13.84 -22.39 -5.91
N ARG A 171 13.34 -23.22 -4.97
CA ARG A 171 11.96 -23.70 -5.02
C ARG A 171 10.95 -22.56 -4.83
N ILE A 172 11.20 -21.68 -3.84
CA ILE A 172 10.38 -20.47 -3.64
C ILE A 172 10.43 -19.59 -4.89
N ALA A 173 11.61 -19.33 -5.44
CA ALA A 173 11.78 -18.51 -6.63
C ALA A 173 10.98 -19.05 -7.84
N GLY A 174 11.04 -20.37 -8.07
CA GLY A 174 10.22 -21.02 -9.11
C GLY A 174 8.73 -20.85 -8.87
N LEU A 175 8.27 -21.06 -7.63
CA LEU A 175 6.86 -20.84 -7.27
C LEU A 175 6.42 -19.38 -7.52
N GLU A 176 7.24 -18.42 -7.10
CA GLU A 176 6.97 -16.98 -7.28
C GLU A 176 6.83 -16.61 -8.76
N GLU A 177 7.76 -17.09 -9.60
CA GLU A 177 7.77 -16.84 -11.04
C GLU A 177 6.53 -17.43 -11.73
N ASP A 178 6.22 -18.69 -11.46
CA ASP A 178 5.11 -19.42 -12.09
C ASP A 178 3.75 -18.82 -11.71
N ASN A 179 3.61 -18.37 -10.46
CA ASN A 179 2.32 -18.00 -9.90
C ASN A 179 2.11 -16.48 -9.80
N LYS A 180 3.12 -15.65 -10.11
CA LYS A 180 3.06 -14.19 -9.93
C LYS A 180 2.69 -13.79 -8.50
N ILE A 181 3.26 -14.54 -7.55
CA ILE A 181 3.16 -14.33 -6.11
C ILE A 181 4.55 -13.98 -5.58
N LYS A 182 4.62 -13.17 -4.53
CA LYS A 182 5.84 -12.95 -3.75
C LYS A 182 5.66 -13.58 -2.38
N ILE A 183 6.64 -14.35 -1.92
CA ILE A 183 6.64 -14.96 -0.59
C ILE A 183 7.59 -14.16 0.29
N LEU A 184 7.07 -13.63 1.40
CA LEU A 184 7.84 -12.91 2.41
C LEU A 184 7.69 -13.62 3.75
N THR A 185 8.77 -13.69 4.52
CA THR A 185 8.71 -14.07 5.93
C THR A 185 8.65 -12.81 6.80
N TYR A 186 8.17 -12.94 8.03
CA TYR A 186 8.19 -11.81 8.96
C TYR A 186 9.60 -11.28 9.24
N ASP A 187 10.61 -12.16 9.27
CA ASP A 187 12.00 -11.74 9.43
C ASP A 187 12.52 -10.95 8.20
N SER A 188 11.95 -11.18 7.01
CA SER A 188 12.24 -10.37 5.82
C SER A 188 11.71 -8.94 5.97
N LEU A 189 10.51 -8.78 6.54
CA LEU A 189 9.95 -7.46 6.87
C LEU A 189 10.81 -6.73 7.91
N LEU A 190 11.15 -7.41 9.01
CA LEU A 190 12.04 -6.88 10.06
C LEU A 190 13.39 -6.45 9.50
N ARG A 191 13.99 -7.25 8.62
CA ARG A 191 15.25 -6.92 7.97
C ARG A 191 15.13 -5.70 7.06
N SER A 192 14.03 -5.59 6.32
CA SER A 192 13.74 -4.43 5.46
C SER A 192 13.57 -3.15 6.30
N TYR A 193 12.83 -3.26 7.40
CA TYR A 193 12.64 -2.19 8.39
C TYR A 193 13.97 -1.72 8.96
N ARG A 194 14.75 -2.63 9.56
CA ARG A 194 16.07 -2.33 10.14
C ARG A 194 17.09 -1.81 9.12
N ALA A 195 16.95 -2.18 7.85
CA ALA A 195 17.80 -1.64 6.79
C ALA A 195 17.46 -0.19 6.38
N GLY A 196 16.46 0.43 7.02
CA GLY A 196 15.98 1.78 6.69
C GLY A 196 15.29 1.86 5.34
N ARG A 197 14.68 0.76 4.89
CA ARG A 197 13.88 0.68 3.65
C ARG A 197 12.38 0.85 3.90
N ALA A 198 11.99 0.85 5.18
CA ALA A 198 10.63 1.10 5.62
C ALA A 198 10.19 2.54 5.33
N SER A 199 8.90 2.69 5.02
CA SER A 199 8.26 3.98 4.81
C SER A 199 6.81 3.90 5.28
N LYS A 200 6.38 4.88 6.08
CA LYS A 200 5.00 5.01 6.52
C LYS A 200 4.08 5.33 5.34
N LYS A 201 2.82 4.92 5.43
CA LYS A 201 1.84 4.99 4.34
C LYS A 201 0.50 5.49 4.87
N CYS A 202 -0.29 6.07 3.98
CA CYS A 202 -1.69 6.34 4.28
C CYS A 202 -2.50 5.03 4.20
N LEU A 203 -3.24 4.71 5.27
CA LEU A 203 -4.07 3.50 5.32
C LEU A 203 -5.51 3.85 4.98
N LEU A 204 -6.02 3.24 3.92
CA LEU A 204 -7.40 3.34 3.49
C LEU A 204 -8.21 2.14 3.99
N SER A 205 -9.52 2.33 4.11
CA SER A 205 -10.49 1.24 4.26
C SER A 205 -11.57 1.38 3.19
N THR A 206 -12.14 0.26 2.75
CA THR A 206 -13.19 0.29 1.72
C THR A 206 -14.53 0.79 2.27
N ARG A 207 -15.32 1.42 1.41
CA ARG A 207 -16.69 1.87 1.63
C ARG A 207 -17.54 1.50 0.41
N SER A 208 -18.86 1.60 0.52
CA SER A 208 -19.78 1.29 -0.58
C SER A 208 -19.55 2.14 -1.83
N THR A 209 -19.16 3.41 -1.66
CA THR A 209 -18.97 4.38 -2.76
C THR A 209 -17.51 4.81 -2.96
N GLY A 210 -16.55 4.11 -2.36
CA GLY A 210 -15.13 4.43 -2.46
C GLY A 210 -14.33 4.01 -1.22
N TYR A 211 -13.66 4.96 -0.57
CA TYR A 211 -12.72 4.70 0.51
C TYR A 211 -12.90 5.67 1.68
N ALA A 212 -12.33 5.31 2.82
CA ALA A 212 -12.13 6.22 3.95
C ALA A 212 -10.67 6.16 4.38
N ILE A 213 -10.08 7.31 4.75
CA ILE A 213 -8.78 7.30 5.43
C ILE A 213 -8.99 6.71 6.82
N LYS A 214 -8.41 5.52 7.04
CA LYS A 214 -8.45 4.80 8.30
C LYS A 214 -7.36 5.31 9.24
N ARG A 215 -6.15 5.57 8.70
CA ARG A 215 -5.01 6.15 9.42
C ARG A 215 -4.13 6.98 8.49
N LEU A 216 -3.48 7.99 9.06
CA LEU A 216 -2.60 8.92 8.36
C LEU A 216 -1.16 8.80 8.88
N ASP A 217 -0.56 7.60 8.86
CA ASP A 217 0.82 7.45 9.35
C ASP A 217 1.84 8.19 8.46
N ALA A 218 1.48 8.43 7.20
CA ALA A 218 2.16 9.36 6.30
C ALA A 218 1.17 10.09 5.40
N LEU A 219 1.55 11.29 4.96
CA LEU A 219 0.76 12.07 4.03
C LEU A 219 0.57 11.31 2.70
N PRO A 220 -0.66 11.28 2.16
CA PRO A 220 -0.91 10.76 0.83
C PRO A 220 -0.35 11.73 -0.22
N ILE A 221 0.02 11.17 -1.37
CA ILE A 221 0.50 11.92 -2.53
C ILE A 221 -0.64 12.02 -3.54
N LEU A 222 -0.96 13.21 -4.03
CA LEU A 222 -1.96 13.49 -5.07
C LEU A 222 -3.40 13.00 -4.79
N LEU A 223 -3.69 12.44 -3.61
CA LEU A 223 -5.01 11.89 -3.27
C LEU A 223 -6.09 12.96 -3.40
N PHE A 224 -5.91 14.10 -2.73
CA PHE A 224 -6.86 15.22 -2.74
C PHE A 224 -6.83 16.04 -4.04
N SER A 225 -5.81 15.85 -4.87
CA SER A 225 -5.71 16.47 -6.21
C SER A 225 -6.61 15.79 -7.23
N TYR A 226 -7.03 14.55 -6.97
CA TYR A 226 -7.81 13.75 -7.91
C TYR A 226 -9.11 13.15 -7.36
N VAL A 227 -9.19 12.89 -6.05
CA VAL A 227 -10.33 12.18 -5.44
C VAL A 227 -11.21 13.18 -4.70
N LEU A 228 -12.51 13.18 -5.01
CA LEU A 228 -13.51 14.07 -4.41
C LEU A 228 -14.13 13.46 -3.15
N PRO A 229 -14.78 14.28 -2.30
CA PRO A 229 -15.49 13.80 -1.10
C PRO A 229 -16.55 12.73 -1.35
N GLU A 230 -17.15 12.70 -2.54
CA GLU A 230 -18.12 11.66 -2.94
C GLU A 230 -17.54 10.23 -2.89
N HIS A 231 -16.21 10.11 -3.00
CA HIS A 231 -15.48 8.85 -3.12
C HIS A 231 -14.45 8.62 -2.01
N LEU A 232 -14.20 9.63 -1.18
CA LEU A 232 -13.25 9.56 -0.09
C LEU A 232 -13.87 10.20 1.15
N THR A 233 -13.92 9.44 2.25
CA THR A 233 -14.28 9.97 3.56
C THR A 233 -13.01 10.27 4.36
N VAL A 234 -12.94 11.47 4.94
CA VAL A 234 -11.88 11.87 5.87
C VAL A 234 -12.52 12.05 7.25
N PRO A 235 -12.20 11.20 8.24
CA PRO A 235 -12.67 11.38 9.60
C PRO A 235 -12.16 12.69 10.23
N ALA A 236 -12.94 13.33 11.09
CA ALA A 236 -12.61 14.63 11.68
C ALA A 236 -11.23 14.71 12.36
N PRO A 237 -10.75 13.69 13.12
CA PRO A 237 -9.40 13.74 13.69
C PRO A 237 -8.29 13.79 12.63
N ILE A 238 -8.46 13.03 11.54
CA ILE A 238 -7.51 13.00 10.41
C ILE A 238 -7.60 14.31 9.63
N GLU A 239 -8.79 14.88 9.50
CA GLU A 239 -8.95 16.17 8.84
C GLU A 239 -8.23 17.29 9.61
N ALA A 240 -8.33 17.30 10.94
CA ALA A 240 -7.61 18.26 11.78
C ALA A 240 -6.09 18.13 11.61
N GLU A 241 -5.57 16.90 11.49
CA GLU A 241 -4.16 16.65 11.19
C GLU A 241 -3.77 17.19 9.80
N LEU A 242 -4.57 16.92 8.77
CA LEU A 242 -4.35 17.46 7.42
C LEU A 242 -4.39 19.00 7.40
N VAL A 243 -5.30 19.62 8.12
CA VAL A 243 -5.35 21.09 8.26
C VAL A 243 -4.09 21.61 8.95
N SER A 244 -3.60 20.93 9.99
CA SER A 244 -2.33 21.29 10.65
C SER A 244 -1.12 21.15 9.72
N GLU A 245 -1.20 20.24 8.75
CA GLU A 245 -0.23 20.06 7.67
C GLU A 245 -0.44 21.03 6.49
N GLY A 246 -1.38 21.97 6.60
CA GLY A 246 -1.63 23.03 5.62
C GLY A 246 -2.54 22.66 4.45
N TYR A 247 -3.27 21.54 4.53
CA TYR A 247 -4.29 21.19 3.52
C TYR A 247 -5.54 22.06 3.67
N GLN A 248 -6.05 22.63 2.57
CA GLN A 248 -7.32 23.35 2.53
C GLN A 248 -8.52 22.37 2.51
N MET A 249 -8.69 21.61 3.58
CA MET A 249 -9.72 20.57 3.67
C MET A 249 -11.15 21.12 3.58
N ASP A 250 -11.39 22.36 4.00
CA ASP A 250 -12.69 23.02 3.78
C ASP A 250 -12.99 23.23 2.29
N ALA A 251 -12.01 23.63 1.48
CA ALA A 251 -12.20 23.74 0.04
C ALA A 251 -12.49 22.37 -0.58
N TRP A 252 -11.74 21.36 -0.17
CA TRP A 252 -11.91 19.98 -0.62
C TRP A 252 -13.29 19.42 -0.28
N ARG A 253 -13.78 19.60 0.96
CA ARG A 253 -15.12 19.22 1.39
C ARG A 253 -16.21 19.88 0.54
N ASN A 254 -15.96 21.10 0.07
CA ASN A 254 -16.82 21.82 -0.86
C ASN A 254 -16.58 21.46 -2.35
N ASN A 255 -16.06 20.26 -2.62
CA ASN A 255 -15.80 19.71 -3.96
C ASN A 255 -14.72 20.43 -4.80
N HIS A 256 -13.78 21.12 -4.17
CA HIS A 256 -12.62 21.70 -4.86
C HIS A 256 -11.38 20.80 -4.70
N LEU A 257 -10.86 20.28 -5.80
CA LEU A 257 -9.65 19.46 -5.78
C LEU A 257 -8.43 20.31 -5.38
N LEU A 258 -7.56 19.74 -4.53
CA LEU A 258 -6.36 20.40 -4.05
C LEU A 258 -5.21 20.17 -5.04
N ARG A 259 -5.12 20.98 -6.09
CA ARG A 259 -4.17 20.79 -7.20
C ARG A 259 -2.88 21.56 -7.02
N PHE A 260 -2.94 22.71 -6.38
CA PHE A 260 -1.76 23.53 -6.16
C PHE A 260 -0.95 22.93 -5.01
N ASN A 261 0.25 22.43 -5.33
CA ASN A 261 1.13 21.70 -4.40
C ASN A 261 0.43 20.56 -3.62
N GLU A 262 -0.61 19.96 -4.21
CA GLU A 262 -1.41 18.88 -3.59
C GLU A 262 -2.21 19.26 -2.33
N LYS A 263 -2.06 20.49 -1.83
CA LYS A 263 -2.61 20.97 -0.55
C LYS A 263 -3.64 22.09 -0.70
N TRP A 264 -3.61 22.83 -1.81
CA TRP A 264 -4.43 24.03 -1.98
C TRP A 264 -5.31 23.93 -3.23
N ALA A 265 -6.54 24.43 -3.13
CA ALA A 265 -7.50 24.45 -4.24
C ALA A 265 -7.15 25.50 -5.28
N THR A 266 -6.56 26.61 -4.84
CA THR A 266 -6.03 27.70 -5.64
C THR A 266 -4.62 28.04 -5.17
N LYS A 267 -3.94 28.96 -5.85
CA LYS A 267 -2.70 29.53 -5.33
C LYS A 267 -2.95 30.06 -3.90
N PRO A 268 -2.11 29.70 -2.90
CA PRO A 268 -2.24 30.23 -1.55
C PRO A 268 -1.90 31.71 -1.52
N THR A 269 -2.53 32.44 -0.61
CA THR A 269 -2.13 33.79 -0.21
C THR A 269 -0.76 33.76 0.51
N GLU A 270 -0.11 34.92 0.67
CA GLU A 270 1.17 34.99 1.40
C GLU A 270 1.05 34.47 2.84
N ASP A 271 -0.06 34.76 3.51
CA ASP A 271 -0.35 34.28 4.86
C ASP A 271 -0.56 32.76 4.92
N GLU A 272 -1.21 32.17 3.91
CA GLU A 272 -1.41 30.71 3.81
C GLU A 272 -0.15 29.96 3.39
N ALA A 273 0.72 30.61 2.62
CA ALA A 273 1.97 30.02 2.17
C ALA A 273 3.03 29.97 3.30
N GLY A 274 2.92 30.83 4.31
CA GLY A 274 3.89 30.91 5.41
C GLY A 274 5.32 31.08 4.90
N ASP A 275 6.24 30.21 5.33
CA ASP A 275 7.66 30.24 4.94
C ASP A 275 7.96 29.69 3.53
N VAL A 276 6.94 29.32 2.74
CA VAL A 276 7.15 28.78 1.40
C VAL A 276 7.76 29.86 0.50
N HIS A 277 9.01 29.66 0.10
CA HIS A 277 9.77 30.63 -0.67
C HIS A 277 9.02 31.05 -1.97
N PRO A 278 8.93 32.36 -2.30
CA PRO A 278 8.16 32.86 -3.45
C PRO A 278 8.53 32.23 -4.81
N ALA A 279 9.79 31.81 -4.98
CA ALA A 279 10.22 31.08 -6.18
C ALA A 279 9.57 29.69 -6.33
N ILE A 280 9.28 29.01 -5.22
CA ILE A 280 8.56 27.73 -5.21
C ILE A 280 7.10 27.97 -5.62
N LEU A 281 6.46 29.04 -5.11
CA LEU A 281 5.11 29.41 -5.50
C LEU A 281 5.01 29.70 -7.01
N ARG A 282 5.93 30.50 -7.57
CA ARG A 282 5.97 30.78 -9.01
C ARG A 282 6.19 29.51 -9.85
N MET A 283 7.00 28.58 -9.37
CA MET A 283 7.22 27.30 -10.04
C MET A 283 5.94 26.45 -10.04
N LEU A 284 5.23 26.39 -8.91
CA LEU A 284 3.97 25.67 -8.78
C LEU A 284 2.87 26.28 -9.67
N GLU A 285 2.80 27.61 -9.78
CA GLU A 285 1.90 28.31 -10.71
C GLU A 285 2.14 27.91 -12.16
N ALA A 286 3.39 27.94 -12.60
CA ALA A 286 3.75 27.57 -13.97
C ALA A 286 3.47 26.09 -14.30
N VAL A 287 3.37 25.22 -13.29
CA VAL A 287 2.97 23.81 -13.44
C VAL A 287 1.45 23.69 -13.52
N ASP A 288 0.71 24.43 -12.70
CA ASP A 288 -0.76 24.40 -12.68
C ASP A 288 -1.37 25.03 -13.95
N GLU A 289 -0.81 26.14 -14.45
CA GLU A 289 -1.24 26.75 -15.73
C GLU A 289 -1.09 25.82 -16.94
N LYS A 290 -0.19 24.84 -16.85
CA LYS A 290 0.03 23.81 -17.89
C LYS A 290 -0.83 22.57 -17.71
N ALA A 291 -1.51 22.42 -16.56
CA ALA A 291 -2.44 21.33 -16.36
C ALA A 291 -3.69 21.58 -17.22
N PRO A 292 -4.16 20.60 -18.02
CA PRO A 292 -5.31 20.81 -18.88
C PRO A 292 -6.54 21.19 -18.05
N SER A 293 -7.04 22.42 -18.23
CA SER A 293 -8.35 22.83 -17.76
C SER A 293 -9.38 21.87 -18.36
N LYS A 294 -10.17 21.17 -17.54
CA LYS A 294 -11.35 20.51 -18.07
C LYS A 294 -12.25 21.61 -18.67
N PRO A 295 -12.83 21.40 -19.86
CA PRO A 295 -13.86 22.31 -20.35
C PRO A 295 -15.02 22.33 -19.34
N ALA A 296 -15.51 23.53 -19.04
CA ALA A 296 -16.81 23.69 -18.40
C ALA A 296 -17.86 23.02 -19.31
N LYS A 297 -18.85 22.38 -18.67
CA LYS A 297 -19.91 21.54 -19.27
C LYS A 297 -20.42 22.02 -20.63
#